data_AF-A0A2W1JPZ6-F1
#
_entry.id   AF-A0A2W1JPZ6-F1
#
_cell.length_a   1.000
_cell.length_b   1.000
_cell.length_c   1.000
_cell.angle_alpha   90.00
_cell.angle_beta   90.00
_cell.angle_gamma   90.00
#
_symmetry.space_group_name_H-M   'P 1'
#
loop_
_entity.id
_entity.type
_entity.pdbx_description
1 polymer ?
#
loop_
_entity_poly.entity_id
_entity_poly.type
_entity_poly.pdbx_seq_one_letter_code
_entity_poly.pdbx_strand_id
1 'polypeptide(L)'
;MNKTEAIEYAHATGWTKADARRAFEGIGFPLDELTILNKMVRFAGPELVQRQNLQRAQKGQVTRKKNQLEKIESNYKDMVEDYEAQLQLERSSFVGVIEIVYGIAKTFGYRDAWIDSLLRTYEDYSQDNQQEAA
;
A
#
# COMPACT_ATOMS: atom_id res chain seq x y z
N MET A 1 -5.90 30.70 38.95
CA MET A 1 -5.14 29.66 38.24
C MET A 1 -4.52 30.23 36.99
N ASN A 2 -3.22 30.01 36.79
CA ASN A 2 -2.55 30.29 35.51
C ASN A 2 -2.81 29.17 34.49
N LYS A 3 -2.38 29.37 33.23
CA LYS A 3 -2.65 28.42 32.14
C LYS A 3 -2.05 27.05 32.39
N THR A 4 -0.85 26.98 32.94
CA THR A 4 -0.16 25.72 33.23
C THR A 4 -0.89 24.94 34.33
N GLU A 5 -1.27 25.62 35.41
CA GLU A 5 -2.07 25.05 36.51
C GLU A 5 -3.42 24.51 36.02
N ALA A 6 -4.10 25.25 35.15
CA ALA A 6 -5.37 24.79 34.57
C ALA A 6 -5.19 23.52 33.70
N ILE A 7 -4.09 23.43 32.93
CA ILE A 7 -3.79 22.23 32.13
C ILE A 7 -3.47 21.04 33.03
N GLU A 8 -2.67 21.22 34.09
CA GLU A 8 -2.37 20.13 35.03
C GLU A 8 -3.60 19.71 35.83
N TYR A 9 -4.47 20.65 36.19
CA TYR A 9 -5.77 20.36 36.81
C TYR A 9 -6.67 19.51 35.88
N ALA A 10 -6.79 19.89 34.61
CA ALA A 10 -7.51 19.09 33.63
C ALA A 10 -6.89 17.69 33.45
N HIS A 11 -5.55 17.60 33.44
CA HIS A 11 -4.86 16.33 33.35
C HIS A 11 -5.11 15.43 34.57
N ALA A 12 -5.08 15.99 35.77
CA ALA A 12 -5.38 15.28 37.01
C ALA A 12 -6.83 14.76 37.06
N THR A 13 -7.76 15.39 36.33
CA THR A 13 -9.17 14.98 36.22
C THR A 13 -9.45 14.08 35.01
N GLY A 14 -8.41 13.53 34.38
CA GLY A 14 -8.52 12.49 33.34
C GLY A 14 -8.49 13.01 31.90
N TRP A 15 -8.24 14.30 31.68
CA TRP A 15 -8.09 14.84 30.32
C TRP A 15 -6.68 14.60 29.78
N THR A 16 -6.56 14.46 28.46
CA THR A 16 -5.24 14.54 27.83
C THR A 16 -4.74 15.98 27.87
N LYS A 17 -3.42 16.17 28.03
CA LYS A 17 -2.83 17.53 27.98
C LYS A 17 -3.12 18.26 26.66
N ALA A 18 -3.29 17.51 25.58
CA ALA A 18 -3.64 18.06 24.27
C ALA A 18 -5.09 18.60 24.24
N ASP A 19 -6.05 17.86 24.81
CA ASP A 19 -7.44 18.32 24.89
C ASP A 19 -7.59 19.50 25.85
N ALA A 20 -6.87 19.48 26.98
CA ALA A 20 -6.81 20.62 27.90
C ALA A 20 -6.25 21.88 27.21
N ARG A 21 -5.16 21.75 26.44
CA ARG A 21 -4.58 22.88 25.69
C ARG A 21 -5.56 23.49 24.70
N ARG A 22 -6.34 22.66 24.01
CA ARG A 22 -7.36 23.09 23.04
C ARG A 22 -8.56 23.73 23.73
N ALA A 23 -9.04 23.13 24.82
CA ALA A 23 -10.15 23.67 25.59
C ALA A 23 -9.83 25.07 26.16
N PHE A 24 -8.55 25.34 26.45
CA PHE A 24 -8.08 26.63 26.95
C PHE A 24 -7.41 27.51 25.88
N GLU A 25 -7.56 27.19 24.60
CA GLU A 25 -7.05 27.98 23.50
C GLU A 25 -7.82 29.31 23.39
N GLY A 26 -7.10 30.43 23.24
CA GLY A 26 -7.71 31.77 23.15
C GLY A 26 -8.33 32.30 24.46
N ILE A 27 -8.17 31.62 25.59
CA ILE A 27 -8.69 32.07 26.88
C ILE A 27 -7.69 33.01 27.58
N GLY A 28 -8.18 34.13 28.10
CA GLY A 28 -7.41 35.05 28.96
C GLY A 28 -7.28 34.52 30.39
N PHE A 29 -6.04 34.38 30.85
CA PHE A 29 -5.69 33.97 32.22
C PHE A 29 -5.24 35.19 33.04
N PRO A 30 -5.36 35.18 34.38
CA PRO A 30 -5.74 34.07 35.24
C PRO A 30 -7.25 33.87 35.37
N LEU A 31 -7.68 32.65 35.70
CA LEU A 31 -9.08 32.31 35.94
C LEU A 31 -9.27 31.58 37.27
N ASP A 32 -10.46 31.67 37.84
CA ASP A 32 -10.89 30.85 38.98
C ASP A 32 -11.23 29.42 38.54
N GLU A 33 -11.21 28.49 39.51
CA GLU A 33 -11.41 27.05 39.28
C GLU A 33 -12.79 26.74 38.69
N LEU A 34 -13.84 27.45 39.13
CA LEU A 34 -15.19 27.26 38.63
C LEU A 34 -15.30 27.65 37.14
N THR A 35 -14.61 28.72 36.74
CA THR A 35 -14.52 29.10 35.33
C THR A 35 -13.77 28.06 34.51
N ILE A 36 -12.67 27.48 35.03
CA ILE A 36 -11.92 26.40 34.36
C ILE A 36 -12.80 25.16 34.18
N LEU A 37 -13.50 24.71 35.23
CA LEU A 37 -14.44 23.59 35.18
C LEU A 37 -15.55 23.81 34.14
N ASN A 38 -16.14 25.00 34.11
CA ASN A 38 -17.17 25.33 33.12
C ASN A 38 -16.65 25.24 31.68
N LYS A 39 -15.41 25.69 31.44
CA LYS A 39 -14.78 25.59 30.11
C LYS A 39 -14.52 24.14 29.72
N MET A 40 -14.04 23.33 30.66
CA MET A 40 -13.85 21.89 30.45
C MET A 40 -15.18 21.20 30.11
N VAL A 41 -16.25 21.44 30.88
CA VAL A 41 -17.57 20.82 30.61
C VAL A 41 -18.11 21.21 29.23
N ARG A 42 -18.02 22.50 28.86
CA ARG A 42 -18.47 22.98 27.54
C ARG A 42 -17.70 22.35 26.38
N PHE A 43 -16.41 22.08 26.57
CA PHE A 43 -15.60 21.39 25.57
C PHE A 43 -15.86 19.87 25.57
N ALA A 44 -16.09 19.24 26.73
CA ALA A 44 -16.26 17.78 26.81
C ALA A 44 -17.46 17.23 26.04
N GLY A 45 -18.57 17.97 25.96
CA GLY A 45 -19.79 17.46 25.31
C GLY A 45 -19.68 17.38 23.78
N PRO A 46 -19.93 18.49 23.07
CA PRO A 46 -20.01 18.49 21.61
C PRO A 46 -18.68 18.25 20.90
N GLU A 47 -17.58 18.83 21.40
CA GLU A 47 -16.28 18.76 20.70
C GLU A 47 -15.66 17.36 20.74
N LEU A 48 -15.77 16.65 21.86
CA LEU A 48 -15.25 15.27 21.96
C LEU A 48 -16.02 14.32 21.05
N VAL A 49 -17.35 14.41 21.02
CA VAL A 49 -18.19 13.58 20.14
C VAL A 49 -17.87 13.87 18.67
N GLN A 50 -17.79 15.14 18.29
CA GLN A 50 -17.44 15.53 16.92
C GLN A 50 -16.07 14.99 16.51
N ARG A 51 -15.06 15.07 17.40
CA ARG A 51 -13.73 14.53 17.14
C ARG A 51 -13.71 13.02 17.01
N GLN A 52 -14.42 12.29 17.88
CA GLN A 52 -14.53 10.85 17.75
C GLN A 52 -15.15 10.45 16.41
N ASN A 53 -16.17 11.19 15.95
CA ASN A 53 -16.79 10.96 14.66
C ASN A 53 -15.83 11.25 13.50
N LEU A 54 -15.08 12.36 13.56
CA LEU A 54 -14.07 12.70 12.55
C LEU A 54 -12.94 11.65 12.51
N GLN A 55 -12.46 11.19 13.67
CA GLN A 55 -11.43 10.15 13.73
C GLN A 55 -11.94 8.82 13.19
N ARG A 56 -13.18 8.42 13.50
CA ARG A 56 -13.81 7.22 12.93
C ARG A 56 -13.94 7.34 11.42
N ALA A 57 -14.37 8.50 10.91
CA ALA A 57 -14.48 8.75 9.48
C ALA A 57 -13.11 8.67 8.77
N GLN A 58 -12.07 9.29 9.34
CA GLN A 58 -10.70 9.22 8.82
C GLN A 58 -10.18 7.78 8.81
N LYS A 59 -10.32 7.04 9.92
CA LYS A 59 -9.94 5.62 9.99
C LYS A 59 -10.66 4.81 8.92
N GLY A 60 -11.97 5.01 8.76
CA GLY A 60 -12.76 4.36 7.72
C GLY A 60 -12.27 4.68 6.29
N GLN A 61 -11.90 5.94 6.02
CA GLN A 61 -11.33 6.32 4.72
C GLN A 61 -9.97 5.66 4.47
N VAL A 62 -9.08 5.64 5.47
CA VAL A 62 -7.76 5.00 5.36
C VAL A 62 -7.91 3.49 5.11
N THR A 63 -8.76 2.81 5.86
CA THR A 63 -9.03 1.38 5.66
C THR A 63 -9.57 1.10 4.26
N ARG A 64 -10.52 1.89 3.76
CA ARG A 64 -11.06 1.72 2.39
C ARG A 64 -9.97 1.88 1.33
N LYS A 65 -9.13 2.92 1.45
CA LYS A 65 -8.03 3.16 0.52
C LYS A 65 -6.98 2.05 0.58
N LYS A 66 -6.68 1.53 1.76
CA LYS A 66 -5.74 0.41 1.94
C LYS A 66 -6.25 -0.84 1.21
N ASN A 67 -7.52 -1.21 1.43
CA ASN A 67 -8.11 -2.38 0.77
C ASN A 67 -8.17 -2.21 -0.76
N GLN A 68 -8.39 -0.99 -1.24
CA GLN A 68 -8.34 -0.69 -2.68
C GLN A 68 -6.93 -0.88 -3.24
N LEU A 69 -5.89 -0.42 -2.54
CA LEU A 69 -4.50 -0.61 -2.95
C LEU A 69 -4.12 -2.10 -2.97
N GLU A 70 -4.45 -2.84 -1.92
CA GLU A 70 -4.18 -4.29 -1.85
C GLU A 70 -4.87 -5.04 -3.01
N LYS A 71 -6.10 -4.66 -3.37
CA LYS A 71 -6.80 -5.23 -4.52
C LYS A 71 -6.14 -4.88 -5.86
N ILE A 72 -5.70 -3.63 -6.01
CA ILE A 72 -4.99 -3.17 -7.20
C ILE A 72 -3.67 -3.93 -7.36
N GLU A 73 -2.90 -4.07 -6.28
CA GLU A 73 -1.64 -4.80 -6.27
C GLU A 73 -1.81 -6.27 -6.64
N SER A 74 -2.81 -6.95 -6.07
CA SER A 74 -3.16 -8.32 -6.45
C SER A 74 -3.51 -8.41 -7.94
N ASN A 75 -4.38 -7.53 -8.44
CA ASN A 75 -4.76 -7.52 -9.85
C ASN A 75 -3.56 -7.29 -10.77
N TYR A 76 -2.62 -6.40 -10.39
CA TYR A 76 -1.40 -6.17 -11.17
C TYR A 76 -0.50 -7.39 -11.18
N LYS A 77 -0.35 -8.08 -10.04
CA LYS A 77 0.41 -9.32 -9.97
C LYS A 77 -0.19 -10.37 -10.89
N ASP A 78 -1.51 -10.59 -10.81
CA ASP A 78 -2.22 -11.56 -11.64
C ASP A 78 -2.09 -11.22 -13.14
N MET A 79 -2.16 -9.94 -13.50
CA MET A 79 -1.97 -9.50 -14.89
C MET A 79 -0.53 -9.74 -15.37
N VAL A 80 0.49 -9.44 -14.55
CA VAL A 80 1.89 -9.68 -14.92
C VAL A 80 2.13 -11.17 -15.13
N GLU A 81 1.63 -12.02 -14.24
CA GLU A 81 1.76 -13.47 -14.33
C GLU A 81 1.06 -14.03 -15.59
N ASP A 82 -0.15 -13.54 -15.91
CA ASP A 82 -0.87 -13.90 -17.14
C ASP A 82 -0.12 -13.45 -18.41
N TYR A 83 0.42 -12.22 -18.42
CA TYR A 83 1.22 -11.72 -19.53
C TYR A 83 2.52 -12.51 -19.72
N GLU A 84 3.20 -12.87 -18.63
CA GLU A 84 4.40 -13.71 -18.69
C GLU A 84 4.07 -15.09 -19.24
N ALA A 85 2.96 -15.71 -18.79
CA ALA A 85 2.51 -17.00 -19.30
C ALA A 85 2.17 -16.95 -20.80
N GLN A 86 1.47 -15.91 -21.26
CA GLN A 86 1.16 -15.72 -22.68
C GLN A 86 2.43 -15.52 -23.52
N LEU A 87 3.37 -14.70 -23.05
CA LEU A 87 4.64 -14.48 -23.74
C LEU A 87 5.46 -15.78 -23.83
N GLN A 88 5.46 -16.60 -22.79
CA GLN A 88 6.15 -17.90 -22.81
C GLN A 88 5.53 -18.83 -23.85
N LEU A 89 4.19 -18.89 -23.91
CA LEU A 89 3.47 -19.71 -24.88
C LEU A 89 3.69 -19.26 -26.34
N GLU A 90 3.69 -17.95 -26.57
CA GLU A 90 3.99 -17.39 -27.89
C GLU A 90 5.44 -17.67 -28.30
N ARG A 91 6.40 -17.47 -27.38
CA ARG A 91 7.81 -17.75 -27.63
C ARG A 91 8.06 -19.23 -27.90
N SER A 92 7.45 -20.14 -27.13
CA SER A 92 7.60 -21.59 -27.35
C SER A 92 7.08 -22.00 -28.71
N SER A 93 5.91 -21.46 -29.10
CA SER A 93 5.30 -21.74 -30.40
C SER A 93 6.17 -21.22 -31.54
N PHE A 94 6.69 -20.00 -31.42
CA PHE A 94 7.55 -19.39 -32.43
C PHE A 94 8.88 -20.14 -32.59
N VAL A 95 9.54 -20.45 -31.47
CA VAL A 95 10.81 -21.20 -31.47
C VAL A 95 10.62 -22.60 -32.04
N GLY A 96 9.53 -23.30 -31.71
CA GLY A 96 9.21 -24.60 -32.29
C GLY A 96 9.02 -24.56 -33.81
N VAL A 97 8.40 -23.50 -34.34
CA VAL A 97 8.28 -23.31 -35.81
C VAL A 97 9.65 -23.10 -36.44
N ILE A 98 10.50 -22.27 -35.83
CA ILE A 98 11.88 -22.04 -36.31
C ILE A 98 12.66 -23.35 -36.31
N GLU A 99 12.60 -24.13 -35.23
CA GLU A 99 13.32 -25.40 -35.11
C GLU A 99 12.94 -26.38 -36.23
N ILE A 100 11.64 -26.52 -36.52
CA ILE A 100 11.14 -27.40 -37.60
C ILE A 100 11.67 -26.94 -38.96
N VAL A 101 11.50 -25.65 -39.28
CA VAL A 101 11.90 -25.10 -40.59
C VAL A 101 13.42 -25.16 -40.76
N TYR A 102 14.18 -24.80 -39.72
CA TYR A 102 15.63 -24.82 -39.74
C TYR A 102 16.19 -26.24 -39.78
N GLY A 103 15.59 -27.21 -39.09
CA GLY A 103 15.94 -28.63 -39.19
C GLY A 103 15.80 -29.16 -40.62
N ILE A 104 14.74 -28.78 -41.32
CA ILE A 104 14.56 -29.08 -42.75
C ILE A 104 15.69 -28.42 -43.56
N ALA A 105 15.91 -27.11 -43.41
CA ALA A 105 16.93 -26.38 -44.16
C ALA A 105 18.36 -26.94 -43.94
N LYS A 106 18.67 -27.38 -42.72
CA LYS A 106 19.95 -28.00 -42.35
C LYS A 106 20.18 -29.34 -43.03
N THR A 107 19.11 -30.09 -43.28
CA THR A 107 19.15 -31.32 -44.08
C THR A 107 19.55 -31.04 -45.54
N PHE A 108 19.21 -29.84 -46.04
CA PHE A 108 19.65 -29.33 -47.35
C PHE A 108 20.97 -28.56 -47.32
N GLY A 109 21.73 -28.64 -46.21
CA GLY A 109 23.07 -28.07 -46.09
C GLY A 109 23.13 -26.61 -45.62
N TYR A 110 22.00 -25.99 -45.28
CA TYR A 110 21.97 -24.63 -44.73
C TYR A 110 22.32 -24.63 -43.24
N ARG A 111 23.26 -23.78 -42.81
CA ARG A 111 23.62 -23.62 -41.39
C ARG A 111 23.77 -22.15 -41.06
N ASP A 112 23.12 -21.72 -39.98
CA ASP A 112 23.16 -20.34 -39.51
C ASP A 112 23.50 -20.30 -38.02
N ALA A 113 24.61 -19.63 -37.69
CA ALA A 113 25.13 -19.53 -36.33
C ALA A 113 24.21 -18.72 -35.38
N TRP A 114 23.41 -17.80 -35.93
CA TRP A 114 22.45 -17.02 -35.14
C TRP A 114 21.23 -17.86 -34.77
N ILE A 115 20.72 -18.70 -35.69
CA ILE A 115 19.62 -19.62 -35.38
C ILE A 115 20.05 -20.67 -34.35
N ASP A 116 21.27 -21.21 -34.50
CA ASP A 116 21.84 -22.15 -33.53
C ASP A 116 21.99 -21.50 -32.12
N SER A 117 22.37 -20.22 -32.04
CA SER A 117 22.45 -19.53 -30.74
C SER A 117 21.09 -19.20 -30.16
N LEU A 118 20.10 -18.84 -30.98
CA LEU A 118 18.74 -18.56 -30.56
C LEU A 118 18.07 -19.82 -29.96
N LEU A 119 18.21 -20.96 -30.63
CA LEU A 119 17.68 -22.23 -30.15
C LEU A 119 18.32 -22.66 -28.82
N ARG A 120 19.65 -22.54 -28.69
CA ARG A 120 20.36 -22.83 -27.44
C ARG A 120 19.96 -21.91 -26.30
N THR A 121 19.89 -20.60 -26.57
CA THR A 121 19.51 -19.60 -25.56
C THR A 121 18.09 -19.86 -25.06
N TYR A 122 17.19 -20.29 -25.94
CA TYR A 122 15.84 -20.65 -25.55
C TYR A 122 15.79 -21.95 -24.75
N GLU A 123 16.57 -22.96 -25.13
CA GLU A 123 16.69 -24.22 -24.39
C GLU A 123 17.19 -23.98 -22.96
N ASP A 124 18.26 -23.19 -22.79
CA ASP A 124 18.79 -22.79 -21.47
C ASP A 124 17.75 -22.00 -20.66
N TYR A 125 17.09 -21.02 -21.27
CA TYR A 125 16.04 -20.21 -20.62
C TYR A 125 14.81 -21.04 -20.19
N SER A 126 14.45 -22.07 -20.96
CA SER A 126 13.34 -22.95 -20.64
C SER A 126 13.65 -23.88 -19.45
N GLN A 127 14.92 -24.29 -19.30
CA GLN A 127 15.37 -25.14 -18.20
C GLN A 127 15.46 -24.35 -16.88
N ASP A 128 15.92 -23.10 -16.93
CA ASP A 128 15.99 -22.23 -15.74
C ASP A 128 14.58 -21.89 -15.19
N ASN A 129 13.61 -21.57 -16.07
CA ASN A 129 12.23 -21.29 -15.65
C ASN A 129 11.52 -22.53 -15.06
N GLN A 130 11.90 -23.75 -15.47
CA GLN A 130 11.36 -24.99 -14.87
C GLN A 130 11.94 -25.29 -13.49
N GLN A 131 13.16 -24.81 -13.18
CA GLN A 131 13.78 -24.97 -11.87
C GLN A 131 13.29 -23.93 -10.85
N GLU A 132 12.96 -22.71 -11.27
CA GLU A 132 12.41 -21.68 -10.36
C GLU A 132 10.95 -21.95 -9.94
N ALA A 133 10.22 -22.77 -10.70
CA ALA A 133 8.81 -23.10 -10.43
C ALA A 133 8.59 -24.39 -9.60
N ALA A 134 9.65 -25.13 -9.23
CA ALA A 134 9.62 -26.41 -8.51
C ALA A 134 10.09 -26.29 -7.05
#